data_AF-A0A964PVX8-F1
#
_entry.id   AF-A0A964PVX8-F1
#
_cell.length_a   1.000
_cell.length_b   1.000
_cell.length_c   1.000
_cell.angle_alpha   90.00
_cell.angle_beta   90.00
_cell.angle_gamma   90.00
#
_symmetry.space_group_name_H-M   'P 1'
#
loop_
_entity.id
_entity.type
_entity.pdbx_description
1 polymer ?
#
loop_
_entity_poly.entity_id
_entity_poly.type
_entity_poly.pdbx_seq_one_letter_code
_entity_poly.pdbx_strand_id
1 'polypeptide(L)'
;MTAITAADLHSTFEGHVLPGTMFILWALIWIAQRLRGGAEQTPALESGLVLPVLKVVLPLLGVWVEIPGEGWGPTSTLMSFQHVTMYSAFAFTGVVDLLAHRGLLPRASTYLAFAMAQTNAGYLFWGHAIHEGVDGIVHRILAMVFFGVAGLAVVEVIRPAAGLAWLRIGAQLVLGTWFILGAWILYLSGWDLSASYNVGRSSMYFSWMVMGLAAVTISASILAGRRARLVAVAGS
;
A
#
# COMPACT_ATOMS: atom_id res chain seq x y z
N MET A 1 14.14 18.33 -26.85
CA MET A 1 14.19 17.01 -26.18
C MET A 1 13.15 16.13 -26.83
N THR A 2 13.49 14.88 -27.15
CA THR A 2 12.52 13.88 -27.60
C THR A 2 11.58 13.53 -26.45
N ALA A 3 10.28 13.40 -26.74
CA ALA A 3 9.29 13.00 -25.74
C ALA A 3 9.64 11.59 -25.23
N ILE A 4 9.64 11.42 -23.91
CA ILE A 4 9.82 10.13 -23.24
C ILE A 4 8.45 9.46 -23.18
N THR A 5 8.40 8.19 -23.60
CA THR A 5 7.17 7.40 -23.68
C THR A 5 7.22 6.20 -22.73
N ALA A 6 6.12 5.46 -22.63
CA ALA A 6 6.03 4.27 -21.78
C ALA A 6 7.10 3.21 -22.09
N ALA A 7 7.60 3.15 -23.33
CA ALA A 7 8.64 2.21 -23.74
C ALA A 7 10.03 2.51 -23.14
N ASP A 8 10.22 3.72 -22.62
CA ASP A 8 11.47 4.20 -22.03
C ASP A 8 11.49 4.05 -20.50
N LEU A 9 10.41 3.51 -19.91
CA LEU A 9 10.26 3.37 -18.47
C LEU A 9 11.02 2.16 -17.94
N HIS A 10 11.53 2.30 -16.72
CA HIS A 10 12.22 1.23 -16.00
C HIS A 10 11.26 0.38 -15.16
N SER A 11 9.94 0.59 -15.25
CA SER A 11 8.92 -0.19 -14.55
C SER A 11 7.93 -0.82 -15.54
N THR A 12 6.97 -1.59 -15.04
CA THR A 12 5.90 -2.20 -15.83
C THR A 12 4.52 -1.75 -15.34
N PHE A 13 3.51 -1.88 -16.21
CA PHE A 13 2.12 -1.61 -15.85
C PHE A 13 1.61 -2.60 -14.80
N GLU A 14 1.94 -3.88 -14.97
CA GLU A 14 1.62 -4.97 -14.06
C GLU A 14 2.24 -4.73 -12.68
N GLY A 15 3.53 -4.36 -12.66
CA GLY A 15 4.29 -3.98 -11.45
C GLY A 15 3.71 -2.78 -10.69
N HIS A 16 2.72 -2.09 -11.27
CA HIS A 16 1.94 -1.08 -10.56
C HIS A 16 0.55 -1.57 -10.16
N VAL A 17 -0.21 -2.13 -11.10
CA VAL A 17 -1.61 -2.51 -10.85
C VAL A 17 -1.70 -3.63 -9.84
N LEU A 18 -0.83 -4.63 -9.93
CA LEU A 18 -0.87 -5.80 -9.06
C LEU A 18 -0.62 -5.44 -7.58
N PRO A 19 0.47 -4.75 -7.19
CA PRO A 19 0.63 -4.33 -5.80
C PRO A 19 -0.45 -3.33 -5.36
N GLY A 20 -0.88 -2.42 -6.27
CA GLY A 20 -1.96 -1.48 -5.99
C GLY A 20 -3.26 -2.15 -5.58
N THR A 21 -3.67 -3.20 -6.32
CA THR A 21 -4.88 -3.98 -6.00
C THR A 21 -4.75 -4.73 -4.67
N MET A 22 -3.58 -5.31 -4.36
CA MET A 22 -3.34 -5.97 -3.07
C MET A 22 -3.51 -4.98 -1.91
N PHE A 23 -2.89 -3.81 -2.01
CA PHE A 23 -2.95 -2.79 -0.96
C PHE A 23 -4.36 -2.24 -0.74
N ILE A 24 -5.14 -2.02 -1.81
CA ILE A 24 -6.56 -1.66 -1.71
C ILE A 24 -7.34 -2.78 -1.01
N LEU A 25 -7.15 -4.04 -1.44
CA LEU A 25 -7.85 -5.18 -0.87
C LEU A 25 -7.59 -5.30 0.64
N TRP A 26 -6.33 -5.19 1.08
CA TRP A 26 -5.99 -5.26 2.51
C TRP A 26 -6.67 -4.15 3.30
N ALA A 27 -6.66 -2.92 2.77
CA ALA A 27 -7.31 -1.80 3.43
C ALA A 27 -8.84 -1.97 3.50
N LEU A 28 -9.48 -2.45 2.44
CA LEU A 28 -10.92 -2.77 2.43
C LEU A 28 -11.26 -3.86 3.45
N ILE A 29 -10.42 -4.88 3.60
CA ILE A 29 -10.59 -5.91 4.63
C ILE A 29 -10.49 -5.30 6.03
N TRP A 30 -9.51 -4.44 6.31
CA TRP A 30 -9.42 -3.74 7.60
C TRP A 30 -10.62 -2.82 7.87
N ILE A 31 -11.13 -2.11 6.86
CA ILE A 31 -12.36 -1.31 6.98
C ILE A 31 -13.53 -2.22 7.35
N ALA A 32 -13.72 -3.33 6.64
CA ALA A 32 -14.80 -4.27 6.90
C ALA A 32 -14.70 -4.88 8.31
N GLN A 33 -13.50 -5.26 8.75
CA GLN A 33 -13.27 -5.75 10.11
C GLN A 33 -13.65 -4.71 11.16
N ARG A 34 -13.27 -3.45 10.99
CA ARG A 34 -13.61 -2.35 11.92
C ARG A 34 -15.07 -1.93 11.88
N LEU A 35 -15.75 -2.05 10.74
CA LEU A 35 -17.19 -1.85 10.66
C LEU A 35 -17.95 -2.97 11.37
N ARG A 36 -17.40 -4.20 11.38
CA ARG A 36 -17.98 -5.38 12.03
C ARG A 36 -17.69 -5.46 13.53
N GLY A 37 -16.50 -5.10 13.98
CA GLY A 37 -16.11 -5.07 15.39
C GLY A 37 -16.66 -3.82 16.11
N GLY A 38 -17.21 -3.99 17.31
CA GLY A 38 -17.57 -2.85 18.18
C GLY A 38 -16.34 -2.06 18.64
N ALA A 39 -16.54 -0.96 19.37
CA ALA A 39 -15.50 0.02 19.76
C ALA A 39 -14.33 -0.55 20.58
N GLU A 40 -14.46 -1.78 21.09
CA GLU A 40 -13.63 -2.27 22.21
C GLU A 40 -12.49 -3.21 21.81
N GLN A 41 -12.36 -3.58 20.54
CA GLN A 41 -11.23 -4.41 20.12
C GLN A 41 -10.39 -3.61 19.13
N THR A 42 -9.19 -3.22 19.55
CA THR A 42 -8.05 -3.17 18.62
C THR A 42 -7.62 -4.62 18.43
N PRO A 43 -8.15 -5.35 17.43
CA PRO A 43 -7.50 -6.60 17.06
C PRO A 43 -6.03 -6.29 16.71
N ALA A 44 -5.22 -7.34 16.59
CA ALA A 44 -3.90 -7.15 16.00
C ALA A 44 -4.14 -6.52 14.61
N LEU A 45 -3.07 -6.12 13.92
CA LEU A 45 -3.19 -5.73 12.51
C LEU A 45 -4.11 -6.72 11.75
N GLU A 46 -4.08 -7.99 12.18
CA GLU A 46 -4.94 -9.07 11.72
C GLU A 46 -5.88 -9.63 12.81
N SER A 47 -7.20 -9.55 12.58
CA SER A 47 -8.22 -10.13 13.46
C SER A 47 -8.61 -11.58 13.11
N GLY A 48 -8.12 -12.12 12.00
CA GLY A 48 -8.45 -13.45 11.51
C GLY A 48 -7.44 -13.98 10.51
N LEU A 49 -7.69 -15.16 9.95
CA LEU A 49 -6.75 -15.88 9.08
C LEU A 49 -6.73 -15.42 7.62
N VAL A 50 -7.81 -14.77 7.15
CA VAL A 50 -7.97 -14.43 5.72
C VAL A 50 -6.85 -13.53 5.23
N LEU A 51 -6.65 -12.39 5.88
CA LEU A 51 -5.66 -11.41 5.42
C LEU A 51 -4.20 -11.87 5.60
N PRO A 52 -3.79 -12.55 6.70
CA PRO A 52 -2.48 -13.20 6.77
C PRO A 52 -2.22 -14.17 5.60
N VAL A 53 -3.20 -15.01 5.25
CA VAL A 53 -3.06 -15.96 4.12
C VAL A 53 -2.95 -15.20 2.80
N LEU A 54 -3.78 -14.17 2.57
CA LEU A 54 -3.71 -13.36 1.36
C LEU A 54 -2.37 -12.62 1.24
N LYS A 55 -1.80 -12.13 2.35
CA LYS A 55 -0.47 -11.51 2.38
C LYS A 55 0.65 -12.48 2.05
N VAL A 56 0.50 -13.78 2.26
CA VAL A 56 1.47 -14.78 1.79
C VAL A 56 1.23 -15.10 0.32
N VAL A 57 0.00 -15.47 -0.03
CA VAL A 57 -0.33 -16.03 -1.35
C VAL A 57 -0.23 -14.98 -2.46
N LEU A 58 -0.81 -13.79 -2.27
CA LEU A 58 -0.90 -12.80 -3.35
C LEU A 58 0.49 -12.26 -3.75
N PRO A 59 1.39 -11.86 -2.83
CA PRO A 59 2.73 -11.44 -3.22
C PRO A 59 3.52 -12.53 -3.94
N LEU A 60 3.43 -13.80 -3.50
CA LEU A 60 4.09 -14.92 -4.16
C LEU A 60 3.53 -15.17 -5.57
N LEU A 61 2.22 -15.00 -5.76
CA LEU A 61 1.63 -15.01 -7.10
C LEU A 61 2.13 -13.82 -7.93
N GLY A 62 2.33 -12.65 -7.32
CA GLY A 62 2.89 -11.48 -7.99
C GLY A 62 4.28 -11.72 -8.56
N VAL A 63 5.16 -12.33 -7.77
CA VAL A 63 6.48 -12.81 -8.24
C VAL A 63 6.33 -13.69 -9.49
N TRP A 64 5.41 -14.65 -9.47
CA TRP A 64 5.19 -15.57 -10.58
C TRP A 64 4.60 -14.90 -11.84
N VAL A 65 3.76 -13.88 -11.67
CA VAL A 65 3.10 -13.18 -12.78
C VAL A 65 4.04 -12.17 -13.43
N GLU A 66 4.83 -11.42 -12.65
CA GLU A 66 5.61 -10.30 -13.17
C GLU A 66 6.96 -10.70 -13.75
N ILE A 67 7.69 -11.63 -13.13
CA ILE A 67 9.05 -11.99 -13.59
C ILE A 67 9.08 -12.49 -15.04
N PRO A 68 8.16 -13.37 -15.50
CA PRO A 68 8.18 -13.81 -16.89
C PRO A 68 7.97 -12.65 -17.89
N GLY A 69 7.27 -11.59 -17.49
CA GLY A 69 6.92 -10.45 -18.33
C GLY A 69 8.03 -9.39 -18.46
N GLU A 70 8.99 -9.36 -17.54
CA GLU A 70 10.06 -8.34 -17.51
C GLU A 70 11.27 -8.69 -18.38
N GLY A 71 11.47 -9.97 -18.69
CA GLY A 71 12.58 -10.46 -19.50
C GLY A 71 13.89 -10.67 -18.72
N TRP A 72 14.94 -11.10 -19.42
CA TRP A 72 16.17 -11.65 -18.81
C TRP A 72 17.45 -10.83 -19.11
N GLY A 73 17.32 -9.57 -19.50
CA GLY A 73 18.44 -8.64 -19.67
C GLY A 73 18.93 -8.08 -18.32
N PRO A 74 20.12 -7.45 -18.24
CA PRO A 74 20.67 -6.98 -16.95
C PRO A 74 19.77 -5.98 -16.20
N THR A 75 19.17 -5.03 -16.92
CA THR A 75 18.26 -4.03 -16.35
C THR A 75 16.92 -4.63 -15.94
N SER A 76 16.35 -5.50 -16.76
CA SER A 76 15.13 -6.24 -16.40
C SER A 76 15.36 -7.21 -15.25
N THR A 77 16.51 -7.87 -15.20
CA THR A 77 16.91 -8.73 -14.08
C THR A 77 16.97 -7.94 -12.78
N LEU A 78 17.57 -6.73 -12.78
CA LEU A 78 17.59 -5.86 -11.59
C LEU A 78 16.17 -5.47 -11.16
N MET A 79 15.31 -5.08 -12.10
CA MET A 79 13.91 -4.74 -11.81
C MET A 79 13.13 -5.93 -11.26
N SER A 80 13.30 -7.11 -11.85
CA SER A 80 12.72 -8.36 -11.33
C SER A 80 13.18 -8.64 -9.92
N PHE A 81 14.45 -8.41 -9.59
CA PHE A 81 14.93 -8.56 -8.22
C PHE A 81 14.36 -7.51 -7.26
N GLN A 82 14.09 -6.28 -7.71
CA GLN A 82 13.40 -5.28 -6.89
C GLN A 82 11.96 -5.73 -6.58
N HIS A 83 11.20 -6.18 -7.57
CA HIS A 83 9.84 -6.69 -7.36
C HIS A 83 9.83 -7.97 -6.52
N VAL A 84 10.73 -8.92 -6.77
CA VAL A 84 10.94 -10.11 -5.91
C VAL A 84 11.17 -9.71 -4.48
N THR A 85 12.06 -8.74 -4.24
CA THR A 85 12.40 -8.26 -2.90
C THR A 85 11.17 -7.66 -2.21
N MET A 86 10.46 -6.76 -2.91
CA MET A 86 9.23 -6.13 -2.41
C MET A 86 8.17 -7.18 -2.05
N TYR A 87 7.85 -8.08 -2.99
CA TYR A 87 6.83 -9.11 -2.76
C TYR A 87 7.23 -10.08 -1.65
N SER A 88 8.50 -10.48 -1.59
CA SER A 88 9.00 -11.36 -0.53
C SER A 88 8.90 -10.70 0.84
N ALA A 89 9.16 -9.38 0.93
CA ALA A 89 8.99 -8.64 2.17
C ALA A 89 7.53 -8.64 2.63
N PHE A 90 6.57 -8.45 1.74
CA PHE A 90 5.14 -8.53 2.09
C PHE A 90 4.67 -9.96 2.39
N ALA A 91 5.14 -10.96 1.66
CA ALA A 91 4.90 -12.37 1.96
C ALA A 91 5.36 -12.73 3.38
N PHE A 92 6.54 -12.25 3.77
CA PHE A 92 7.08 -12.42 5.11
C PHE A 92 6.17 -11.80 6.18
N THR A 93 5.54 -10.65 5.92
CA THR A 93 4.56 -10.08 6.88
C THR A 93 3.39 -11.02 7.13
N GLY A 94 2.88 -11.70 6.09
CA GLY A 94 1.82 -12.69 6.23
C GLY A 94 2.24 -13.90 7.07
N VAL A 95 3.50 -14.35 6.95
CA VAL A 95 4.04 -15.40 7.81
C VAL A 95 4.11 -14.94 9.27
N VAL A 96 4.61 -13.74 9.54
CA VAL A 96 4.64 -13.16 10.90
C VAL A 96 3.23 -13.03 11.47
N ASP A 97 2.26 -12.60 10.65
CA ASP A 97 0.86 -12.51 11.03
C ASP A 97 0.27 -13.87 11.41
N LEU A 98 0.58 -14.93 10.66
CA LEU A 98 0.17 -16.31 10.97
C LEU A 98 0.80 -16.82 12.28
N LEU A 99 2.09 -16.57 12.50
CA LEU A 99 2.78 -16.96 13.73
C LEU A 99 2.22 -16.23 14.95
N ALA A 100 1.95 -14.92 14.83
CA ALA A 100 1.30 -14.13 15.86
C ALA A 100 -0.13 -14.61 16.15
N HIS A 101 -0.88 -15.01 15.11
CA HIS A 101 -2.22 -15.59 15.26
C HIS A 101 -2.21 -16.92 16.03
N ARG A 102 -1.13 -17.70 15.93
CA ARG A 102 -0.91 -18.93 16.70
C ARG A 102 -0.35 -18.68 18.11
N GLY A 103 -0.16 -17.42 18.51
CA GLY A 103 0.42 -17.06 19.81
C GLY A 103 1.93 -17.30 19.93
N LEU A 104 2.62 -17.58 18.82
CA LEU A 104 4.07 -17.83 18.81
C LEU A 104 4.90 -16.54 18.80
N LEU A 105 4.30 -15.42 18.39
CA LEU A 105 4.92 -14.09 18.37
C LEU A 105 4.00 -13.06 19.05
N PRO A 106 4.57 -12.02 19.68
CA PRO A 106 3.76 -10.94 20.24
C PRO A 106 3.07 -10.15 19.11
N ARG A 107 1.92 -9.56 19.42
CA ARG A 107 1.13 -8.77 18.45
C ARG A 107 1.91 -7.59 17.86
N ALA A 108 2.84 -7.01 18.61
CA ALA A 108 3.70 -5.94 18.10
C ALA A 108 4.53 -6.39 16.88
N SER A 109 4.89 -7.69 16.78
CA SER A 109 5.65 -8.22 15.65
C SER A 109 4.93 -8.06 14.31
N THR A 110 3.59 -8.14 14.26
CA THR A 110 2.82 -7.97 13.02
C THR A 110 2.97 -6.54 12.48
N TYR A 111 2.90 -5.55 13.36
CA TYR A 111 3.05 -4.15 13.02
C TYR A 111 4.47 -3.81 12.62
N LEU A 112 5.47 -4.32 13.33
CA LEU A 112 6.88 -4.08 13.03
C LEU A 112 7.29 -4.75 11.71
N ALA A 113 6.87 -5.99 11.46
CA ALA A 113 7.12 -6.66 10.18
C ALA A 113 6.47 -5.90 9.03
N PHE A 114 5.22 -5.45 9.21
CA PHE A 114 4.53 -4.61 8.23
C PHE A 114 5.27 -3.28 7.99
N ALA A 115 5.68 -2.57 9.05
CA ALA A 115 6.44 -1.33 8.92
C ALA A 115 7.78 -1.54 8.20
N MET A 116 8.47 -2.65 8.46
CA MET A 116 9.73 -2.99 7.80
C MET A 116 9.52 -3.31 6.31
N ALA A 117 8.48 -4.06 5.96
CA ALA A 117 8.15 -4.32 4.56
C ALA A 117 7.80 -3.03 3.81
N GLN A 118 7.00 -2.15 4.43
CA GLN A 118 6.68 -0.84 3.88
C GLN A 118 7.93 0.05 3.71
N THR A 119 8.84 0.03 4.68
CA THR A 119 10.11 0.77 4.62
C THR A 119 11.01 0.23 3.51
N ASN A 120 11.10 -1.10 3.37
CA ASN A 120 11.86 -1.74 2.31
C ASN A 120 11.33 -1.35 0.92
N ALA A 121 10.02 -1.44 0.70
CA ALA A 121 9.39 -1.00 -0.53
C ALA A 121 9.61 0.51 -0.77
N GLY A 122 9.44 1.35 0.26
CA GLY A 122 9.72 2.78 0.18
C GLY A 122 11.14 3.11 -0.27
N TYR A 123 12.13 2.34 0.21
CA TYR A 123 13.53 2.49 -0.22
C TYR A 123 13.75 2.06 -1.68
N LEU A 124 13.13 0.96 -2.12
CA LEU A 124 13.18 0.53 -3.53
C LEU A 124 12.58 1.58 -4.46
N PHE A 125 11.41 2.13 -4.11
CA PHE A 125 10.76 3.21 -4.87
C PHE A 125 11.56 4.52 -4.83
N TRP A 126 12.24 4.83 -3.73
CA TRP A 126 13.13 5.99 -3.66
C TRP A 126 14.27 5.87 -4.67
N GLY A 127 14.88 4.68 -4.77
CA GLY A 127 15.90 4.38 -5.78
C GLY A 127 15.36 4.42 -7.21
N HIS A 128 14.12 3.97 -7.42
CA HIS A 128 13.46 4.05 -8.73
C HIS A 128 13.19 5.50 -9.14
N ALA A 129 12.92 6.37 -8.17
CA ALA A 129 12.51 7.74 -8.42
C ALA A 129 13.66 8.72 -8.68
N ILE A 130 14.84 8.24 -9.05
CA ILE A 130 16.01 9.07 -9.40
C ILE A 130 15.78 9.83 -10.72
N HIS A 131 14.87 9.34 -11.57
CA HIS A 131 14.55 9.98 -12.85
C HIS A 131 13.81 11.32 -12.67
N GLU A 132 13.93 12.19 -13.68
CA GLU A 132 13.18 13.44 -13.77
C GLU A 132 11.81 13.24 -14.42
N GLY A 133 10.99 14.30 -14.48
CA GLY A 133 9.69 14.23 -15.14
C GLY A 133 8.62 13.48 -14.35
N VAL A 134 7.61 12.99 -15.08
CA VAL A 134 6.40 12.37 -14.55
C VAL A 134 6.71 11.04 -13.86
N ASP A 135 7.59 10.24 -14.47
CA ASP A 135 8.05 8.96 -13.91
C ASP A 135 8.64 9.14 -12.51
N GLY A 136 9.59 10.06 -12.38
CA GLY A 136 10.21 10.37 -11.11
C GLY A 136 9.24 10.87 -10.03
N ILE A 137 8.29 11.75 -10.37
CA ILE A 137 7.35 12.26 -9.35
C ILE A 137 6.35 11.20 -8.91
N VAL A 138 5.88 10.33 -9.81
CA VAL A 138 4.96 9.23 -9.47
C VAL A 138 5.62 8.29 -8.46
N HIS A 139 6.86 7.89 -8.72
CA HIS A 139 7.62 6.99 -7.84
C HIS A 139 8.08 7.66 -6.53
N ARG A 140 8.45 8.96 -6.55
CA ARG A 140 8.75 9.72 -5.32
C ARG A 140 7.53 9.77 -4.40
N ILE A 141 6.34 10.00 -4.94
CA ILE A 141 5.10 9.99 -4.16
C ILE A 141 4.87 8.60 -3.55
N LEU A 142 5.03 7.52 -4.32
CA LEU A 142 4.94 6.15 -3.79
C LEU A 142 5.89 5.93 -2.61
N ALA A 143 7.17 6.29 -2.77
CA ALA A 143 8.16 6.17 -1.70
C ALA A 143 7.74 6.92 -0.42
N MET A 144 7.28 8.17 -0.55
CA MET A 144 6.84 8.95 0.60
C MET A 144 5.63 8.35 1.31
N VAL A 145 4.66 7.83 0.55
CA VAL A 145 3.47 7.19 1.14
C VAL A 145 3.85 5.87 1.83
N PHE A 146 4.76 5.07 1.26
CA PHE A 146 5.32 3.89 1.90
C PHE A 146 5.92 4.21 3.28
N PHE A 147 6.78 5.22 3.36
CA PHE A 147 7.35 5.67 4.64
C PHE A 147 6.29 6.20 5.60
N GLY A 148 5.28 6.91 5.09
CA GLY A 148 4.14 7.38 5.88
C GLY A 148 3.36 6.22 6.52
N VAL A 149 3.03 5.19 5.75
CA VAL A 149 2.35 4.00 6.26
C VAL A 149 3.21 3.25 7.28
N ALA A 150 4.52 3.09 7.01
CA ALA A 150 5.46 2.48 7.94
C ALA A 150 5.50 3.22 9.29
N GLY A 151 5.61 4.56 9.24
CA GLY A 151 5.61 5.41 10.42
C GLY A 151 4.32 5.29 11.22
N LEU A 152 3.16 5.29 10.56
CA LEU A 152 1.87 5.09 11.22
C LEU A 152 1.76 3.72 11.90
N ALA A 153 2.28 2.65 11.29
CA ALA A 153 2.32 1.33 11.89
C ALA A 153 3.20 1.29 13.16
N VAL A 154 4.36 1.96 13.15
CA VAL A 154 5.23 2.07 14.34
C VAL A 154 4.55 2.89 15.44
N VAL A 155 3.95 4.03 15.10
CA VAL A 155 3.25 4.88 16.07
C VAL A 155 2.07 4.15 16.69
N GLU A 156 1.34 3.31 15.93
CA GLU A 156 0.24 2.50 16.44
C GLU A 156 0.71 1.45 17.47
N VAL A 157 1.95 0.95 17.37
CA VAL A 157 2.55 0.06 18.40
C VAL A 157 2.84 0.83 19.68
N ILE A 158 3.39 2.04 19.58
CA ILE A 158 3.80 2.85 20.73
C ILE A 158 2.58 3.44 21.45
N ARG A 159 1.58 3.90 20.69
CA ARG A 159 0.38 4.58 21.19
C ARG A 159 -0.86 4.02 20.47
N PRO A 160 -1.37 2.84 20.86
CA PRO A 160 -2.54 2.26 20.20
C PRO A 160 -3.77 3.18 20.34
N ALA A 161 -4.30 3.65 19.21
CA ALA A 161 -5.51 4.46 19.20
C ALA A 161 -6.34 4.16 17.95
N ALA A 162 -7.68 4.14 18.08
CA ALA A 162 -8.58 3.86 16.96
C ALA A 162 -8.37 4.84 15.79
N GLY A 163 -8.13 6.12 16.10
CA GLY A 163 -7.84 7.14 15.08
C GLY A 163 -6.57 6.86 14.28
N LEU A 164 -5.50 6.38 14.93
CA LEU A 164 -4.25 6.03 14.25
C LEU A 164 -4.43 4.84 13.31
N ALA A 165 -5.22 3.86 13.72
CA ALA A 165 -5.53 2.73 12.84
C ALA A 165 -6.34 3.15 11.60
N TRP A 166 -7.33 4.03 11.76
CA TRP A 166 -8.06 4.59 10.61
C TRP A 166 -7.15 5.42 9.70
N LEU A 167 -6.22 6.19 10.28
CA LEU A 167 -5.24 6.94 9.51
C LEU A 167 -4.31 6.02 8.70
N ARG A 168 -3.80 4.94 9.31
CA ARG A 168 -3.00 3.91 8.62
C ARG A 168 -3.78 3.23 7.50
N ILE A 169 -5.04 2.87 7.74
CA ILE A 169 -5.92 2.27 6.72
C ILE A 169 -6.13 3.24 5.56
N GLY A 170 -6.40 4.52 5.85
CA GLY A 170 -6.54 5.55 4.82
C GLY A 170 -5.25 5.76 4.01
N ALA A 171 -4.10 5.79 4.68
CA ALA A 171 -2.80 5.88 4.02
C ALA A 171 -2.51 4.65 3.13
N GLN A 172 -2.91 3.44 3.57
CA GLN A 172 -2.82 2.24 2.74
C GLN A 172 -3.72 2.32 1.49
N LEU A 173 -4.94 2.84 1.61
CA LEU A 173 -5.81 3.06 0.45
C LEU A 173 -5.21 4.07 -0.52
N VAL A 174 -4.65 5.16 -0.01
CA VAL A 174 -3.92 6.17 -0.79
C VAL A 174 -2.77 5.52 -1.55
N LEU A 175 -1.96 4.68 -0.88
CA LEU A 175 -0.87 3.95 -1.50
C LEU A 175 -1.37 3.09 -2.67
N GLY A 176 -2.34 2.20 -2.41
CA GLY A 176 -2.83 1.27 -3.42
C GLY A 176 -3.54 1.96 -4.59
N THR A 177 -4.27 3.04 -4.32
CA THR A 177 -4.95 3.82 -5.38
C THR A 177 -3.94 4.60 -6.22
N TRP A 178 -2.90 5.17 -5.59
CA TRP A 178 -1.85 5.87 -6.32
C TRP A 178 -1.02 4.94 -7.20
N PHE A 179 -0.80 3.68 -6.79
CA PHE A 179 -0.21 2.66 -7.65
C PHE A 179 -0.98 2.50 -8.96
N ILE A 180 -2.31 2.33 -8.89
CA ILE A 180 -3.16 2.13 -10.07
C ILE A 180 -3.25 3.41 -10.92
N LEU A 181 -3.45 4.57 -10.30
CA LEU A 181 -3.49 5.84 -11.02
C LEU A 181 -2.13 6.18 -11.64
N GLY A 182 -1.03 5.89 -10.95
CA GLY A 182 0.34 5.99 -11.47
C GLY A 182 0.52 5.12 -12.71
N ALA A 183 0.05 3.87 -12.68
CA ALA A 183 0.06 2.99 -13.86
C ALA A 183 -0.69 3.63 -15.04
N TRP A 184 -1.88 4.18 -14.78
CA TRP A 184 -2.63 4.86 -15.84
C TRP A 184 -1.86 6.08 -16.38
N ILE A 185 -1.30 6.92 -15.50
CA ILE A 185 -0.51 8.11 -15.87
C ILE A 185 0.68 7.72 -16.75
N LEU A 186 1.43 6.68 -16.37
CA LEU A 186 2.67 6.31 -17.03
C LEU A 186 2.45 5.55 -18.34
N TYR A 187 1.43 4.69 -18.40
CA TYR A 187 1.29 3.73 -19.52
C TYR A 187 0.10 4.01 -20.44
N LEU A 188 -0.96 4.66 -19.96
CA LEU A 188 -2.24 4.75 -20.68
C LEU A 188 -2.70 6.19 -20.98
N SER A 189 -2.10 7.18 -20.32
CA SER A 189 -2.53 8.58 -20.43
C SER A 189 -2.19 9.23 -21.77
N GLY A 190 -1.20 8.70 -22.49
CA GLY A 190 -0.62 9.32 -23.69
C GLY A 190 0.14 10.62 -23.42
N TRP A 191 0.50 10.90 -22.16
CA TRP A 191 1.20 12.12 -21.79
C TRP A 191 2.66 12.11 -22.21
N ASP A 192 3.19 13.29 -22.52
CA ASP A 192 4.64 13.52 -22.54
C ASP A 192 5.17 13.49 -21.10
N LEU A 193 5.93 12.46 -20.76
CA LEU A 193 6.46 12.24 -19.41
C LEU A 193 7.60 13.20 -19.06
N SER A 194 8.17 13.89 -20.05
CA SER A 194 9.22 14.90 -19.83
C SER A 194 8.66 16.30 -19.53
N ALA A 195 7.37 16.53 -19.83
CA ALA A 195 6.75 17.84 -19.69
C ALA A 195 6.55 18.22 -18.21
N SER A 196 7.19 19.32 -17.78
CA SER A 196 7.10 19.84 -16.41
C SER A 196 5.67 20.13 -15.94
N TYR A 197 4.79 20.55 -16.86
CA TYR A 197 3.38 20.75 -16.56
C TYR A 197 2.66 19.44 -16.17
N ASN A 198 3.03 18.29 -16.74
CA ASN A 198 2.47 17.00 -16.36
C ASN A 198 2.98 16.52 -15.00
N VAL A 199 4.17 16.95 -14.58
CA VAL A 199 4.67 16.74 -13.20
C VAL A 199 3.75 17.45 -12.20
N GLY A 200 3.46 18.74 -12.43
CA GLY A 200 2.53 19.50 -11.59
C GLY A 200 1.11 18.91 -11.60
N ARG A 201 0.63 18.48 -12.77
CA ARG A 201 -0.67 17.81 -12.93
C ARG A 201 -0.75 16.52 -12.11
N SER A 202 0.32 15.73 -12.07
CA SER A 202 0.38 14.48 -11.28
C SER A 202 0.23 14.76 -9.79
N SER A 203 0.96 15.74 -9.25
CA SER A 203 0.85 16.16 -7.84
C SER A 203 -0.55 16.68 -7.50
N MET A 204 -1.18 17.41 -8.41
CA MET A 204 -2.55 17.87 -8.23
C MET A 204 -3.55 16.70 -8.15
N TYR A 205 -3.47 15.74 -9.06
CA TYR A 205 -4.33 14.54 -9.03
C TYR A 205 -4.12 13.70 -7.78
N PHE A 206 -2.87 13.54 -7.33
CA PHE A 206 -2.58 12.90 -6.05
C PHE A 206 -3.29 13.64 -4.90
N SER A 207 -3.22 14.97 -4.84
CA SER A 207 -3.85 15.74 -3.76
C SER A 207 -5.38 15.57 -3.72
N TRP A 208 -6.04 15.57 -4.88
CA TRP A 208 -7.48 15.35 -4.99
C TRP A 208 -7.88 13.94 -4.57
N MET A 209 -7.12 12.94 -5.00
CA MET A 209 -7.30 11.55 -4.61
C MET A 209 -7.16 11.39 -3.08
N VAL A 210 -6.15 12.01 -2.46
CA VAL A 210 -5.96 11.99 -1.01
C VAL A 210 -7.17 12.59 -0.29
N MET A 211 -7.70 13.73 -0.73
CA MET A 211 -8.91 14.32 -0.13
C MET A 211 -10.13 13.41 -0.27
N GLY A 212 -10.33 12.81 -1.44
CA GLY A 212 -11.45 11.88 -1.69
C GLY A 212 -11.37 10.64 -0.79
N LEU A 213 -10.19 10.01 -0.70
CA LEU A 213 -9.98 8.83 0.14
C LEU A 213 -10.01 9.15 1.64
N ALA A 214 -9.58 10.36 2.04
CA ALA A 214 -9.74 10.84 3.41
C ALA A 214 -11.23 10.97 3.76
N ALA A 215 -12.05 11.55 2.88
CA ALA A 215 -13.50 11.65 3.09
C ALA A 215 -14.15 10.27 3.24
N VAL A 216 -13.77 9.29 2.42
CA VAL A 216 -14.23 7.90 2.54
C VAL A 216 -13.84 7.28 3.87
N THR A 217 -12.57 7.40 4.26
CA THR A 217 -12.02 6.77 5.47
C THR A 217 -12.61 7.40 6.74
N ILE A 218 -12.75 8.72 6.77
CA ILE A 218 -13.40 9.45 7.87
C ILE A 218 -14.86 9.02 7.98
N SER A 219 -15.59 8.96 6.86
CA SER A 219 -16.98 8.53 6.84
C SER A 219 -17.16 7.10 7.39
N ALA A 220 -16.28 6.17 6.97
CA ALA A 220 -16.26 4.82 7.50
C ALA A 220 -15.96 4.78 9.01
N SER A 221 -15.02 5.62 9.49
CA SER A 221 -14.69 5.71 10.92
C SER A 221 -15.87 6.21 11.76
N ILE A 222 -16.63 7.19 11.26
CA ILE A 222 -17.82 7.73 11.91
C ILE A 222 -18.90 6.65 11.99
N LEU A 223 -19.12 5.91 10.90
CA LEU A 223 -20.09 4.83 10.86
C LEU A 223 -19.75 3.71 11.85
N ALA A 224 -18.48 3.29 11.90
CA ALA A 224 -18.01 2.31 12.88
C ALA A 224 -18.25 2.79 14.33
N GLY A 225 -17.90 4.06 14.62
CA GLY A 225 -18.11 4.66 15.94
C GLY A 225 -19.59 4.77 16.34
N ARG A 226 -20.48 5.10 15.39
CA ARG A 226 -21.94 5.13 15.63
C ARG A 226 -22.48 3.74 15.94
N ARG A 227 -22.10 2.73 15.14
CA ARG A 227 -22.54 1.34 15.33
C ARG A 227 -22.11 0.81 16.70
N ALA A 228 -20.88 1.08 17.10
CA ALA A 228 -20.38 0.66 18.40
C ALA A 228 -21.19 1.26 19.57
N ARG A 229 -21.57 2.54 19.49
CA ARG A 229 -22.42 3.18 20.51
C ARG A 229 -23.81 2.56 20.57
N LEU A 230 -24.43 2.27 19.43
CA LEU A 230 -25.75 1.64 19.38
C LEU A 230 -25.75 0.25 20.01
N VAL A 231 -24.71 -0.55 19.75
CA VAL A 231 -24.57 -1.88 20.35
C VAL A 231 -24.38 -1.79 21.87
N ALA A 232 -23.61 -0.82 22.36
CA ALA A 232 -23.42 -0.61 23.80
C ALA A 232 -24.74 -0.24 24.51
N VAL A 233 -25.57 0.62 23.90
CA VAL A 233 -26.87 1.02 24.46
C VAL A 233 -27.90 -0.11 24.42
N ALA A 234 -27.88 -0.97 23.39
CA ALA A 234 -28.82 -2.08 23.28
C ALA A 234 -28.48 -3.26 24.22
N GLY A 235 -27.27 -3.30 24.77
CA GLY A 235 -26.81 -4.34 25.70
C GLY A 235 -26.88 -3.97 27.19
N SER A 236 -27.26 -2.73 27.52
CA SER A 236 -27.48 -2.22 28.88
C SER A 236 -28.96 -2.19 29.24
#